data_AF-I1NMV2-F1
#
_entry.id   AF-I1NMV2-F1
#
_cell.length_a   1.000
_cell.length_b   1.000
_cell.length_c   1.000
_cell.angle_alpha   90.00
_cell.angle_beta   90.00
_cell.angle_gamma   90.00
#
_symmetry.space_group_name_H-M   'P 1'
#
loop_
_entity.id
_entity.type
_entity.pdbx_description
1 polymer ?
#
loop_
_entity_poly.entity_id
_entity_poly.type
_entity_poly.pdbx_seq_one_letter_code
_entity_poly.pdbx_strand_id
1 'polypeptide(L)'
;VQKLGGTLLEQLAKIEPVLEHLRRSRDERVEEFMVVLAQIVRLHAEISGTVENGDHVPPLVDETNLSLRRLAEFKSQLKELQTEKIVHHL
;
A
#
# COMPACT_ATOMS: atom_id res chain seq x y z
N VAL A 1 -3.91 2.03 -36.44
CA VAL A 1 -4.36 0.77 -35.79
C VAL A 1 -3.15 -0.15 -35.71
N GLN A 2 -2.62 -0.43 -34.51
CA GLN A 2 -1.58 -1.46 -34.38
C GLN A 2 -2.20 -2.80 -34.77
N LYS A 3 -1.76 -3.39 -35.89
CA LYS A 3 -2.05 -4.79 -36.18
C LYS A 3 -1.24 -5.60 -35.17
N LEU A 4 -1.89 -6.18 -34.16
CA LEU A 4 -1.27 -7.27 -33.42
C LEU A 4 -1.05 -8.42 -34.43
N GLY A 5 0.16 -8.53 -34.97
CA GLY A 5 0.52 -9.63 -35.87
C GLY A 5 0.45 -10.96 -35.12
N GLY A 6 -0.21 -11.95 -35.73
CA GLY A 6 -0.35 -13.31 -35.21
C GLY A 6 -1.80 -13.74 -34.97
N THR A 7 -1.98 -15.03 -34.69
CA THR A 7 -3.24 -15.65 -34.27
C THR A 7 -3.69 -15.11 -32.90
N LEU A 8 -4.97 -15.28 -32.56
CA LEU A 8 -5.49 -14.92 -31.23
C LEU A 8 -4.69 -15.58 -30.09
N LEU A 9 -4.20 -16.81 -30.32
CA LEU A 9 -3.36 -17.54 -29.35
C LEU A 9 -2.01 -16.85 -29.12
N GLU A 10 -1.35 -16.40 -30.20
CA GLU A 10 -0.09 -15.65 -30.10
C GLU A 10 -0.29 -14.27 -29.47
N GLN A 11 -1.45 -13.64 -29.70
CA GLN A 11 -1.80 -12.39 -29.03
C GLN A 11 -2.02 -12.60 -27.53
N LEU A 12 -2.70 -13.69 -27.14
CA LEU A 12 -2.92 -14.05 -25.74
C LEU A 12 -1.59 -14.31 -25.01
N ALA A 13 -0.70 -15.08 -25.64
CA ALA A 13 0.63 -15.38 -25.09
C ALA A 13 1.49 -14.12 -24.85
N LYS A 14 1.26 -13.04 -25.62
CA LYS A 14 1.93 -11.74 -25.40
C LYS A 14 1.34 -10.97 -24.22
N ILE A 15 0.06 -11.15 -23.90
CA ILE A 15 -0.63 -10.44 -22.82
C ILE A 15 -0.39 -11.11 -21.46
N GLU A 16 -0.32 -12.44 -21.42
CA GLU A 16 -0.07 -13.21 -20.19
C GLU A 16 1.08 -12.68 -19.32
N PRO A 17 2.31 -12.44 -19.83
CA PRO A 17 3.40 -11.94 -19.00
C PRO A 17 3.15 -10.53 -18.45
N VAL A 18 2.43 -9.69 -19.20
CA VAL A 18 2.06 -8.34 -18.76
C VAL A 18 1.01 -8.43 -17.64
N LEU A 19 0.02 -9.30 -17.78
CA LEU A 19 -1.00 -9.50 -16.76
C LEU A 19 -0.40 -10.06 -15.46
N GLU A 20 0.54 -11.01 -15.56
CA GLU A 20 1.28 -11.54 -14.41
C GLU A 20 2.12 -10.47 -13.72
N HIS A 21 2.76 -9.59 -14.49
CA HIS A 21 3.48 -8.45 -13.91
C HIS A 21 2.52 -7.48 -13.19
N LEU A 22 1.36 -7.17 -13.78
CA LEU A 22 0.35 -6.30 -13.16
C LEU A 22 -0.21 -6.90 -11.86
N ARG A 23 -0.43 -8.22 -11.81
CA ARG A 23 -0.86 -8.93 -10.60
C ARG A 23 0.18 -8.80 -9.49
N ARG A 24 1.45 -9.10 -9.79
CA ARG A 24 2.55 -8.92 -8.82
C ARG A 24 2.67 -7.48 -8.34
N SER A 25 2.61 -6.51 -9.25
CA SER A 25 2.71 -5.10 -8.89
C SER A 25 1.54 -4.63 -8.00
N ARG A 26 0.34 -5.18 -8.22
CA ARG A 26 -0.81 -4.95 -7.32
C ARG A 26 -0.53 -5.55 -5.94
N ASP A 27 -0.08 -6.79 -5.85
CA ASP A 27 0.15 -7.47 -4.57
C ASP A 27 1.27 -6.77 -3.76
N GLU A 28 2.35 -6.34 -4.42
CA GLU A 28 3.40 -5.50 -3.83
C GLU A 28 2.83 -4.16 -3.32
N ARG A 29 1.87 -3.57 -4.05
CA ARG A 29 1.22 -2.33 -3.63
C ARG A 29 0.37 -2.56 -2.38
N VAL A 30 -0.40 -3.64 -2.31
CA VAL A 30 -1.21 -4.00 -1.13
C VAL A 30 -0.33 -4.14 0.10
N GLU A 31 0.79 -4.84 -0.01
CA GLU A 31 1.76 -4.99 1.08
C GLU A 31 2.30 -3.63 1.56
N GLU A 32 2.66 -2.75 0.61
CA GLU A 32 3.16 -1.41 0.95
C GLU A 32 2.11 -0.57 1.69
N PHE A 33 0.83 -0.64 1.29
CA PHE A 33 -0.28 -0.01 2.00
C PHE A 33 -0.43 -0.58 3.42
N MET A 34 -0.39 -1.91 3.56
CA MET A 34 -0.52 -2.58 4.86
C MET A 34 0.55 -2.09 5.84
N VAL A 35 1.81 -2.05 5.39
CA VAL A 35 2.95 -1.59 6.21
C VAL A 35 2.79 -0.14 6.66
N VAL A 36 2.39 0.76 5.76
CA VAL A 36 2.22 2.19 6.08
C VAL A 36 1.07 2.39 7.06
N LEU A 37 -0.09 1.77 6.79
CA LEU A 37 -1.25 1.87 7.67
C LEU A 37 -0.96 1.28 9.06
N ALA A 38 -0.20 0.18 9.14
CA ALA A 38 0.13 -0.44 10.41
C ALA A 38 1.02 0.47 11.25
N GLN A 39 1.93 1.22 10.63
CA GLN A 39 2.72 2.24 11.31
C GLN A 39 1.86 3.40 11.82
N ILE A 40 0.91 3.88 11.01
CA ILE A 40 -0.02 4.96 11.41
C ILE A 40 -0.84 4.53 12.63
N VAL A 41 -1.44 3.33 12.60
CA VAL A 41 -2.23 2.79 13.71
C VAL A 41 -1.40 2.70 14.99
N ARG A 42 -0.17 2.18 14.90
CA ARG A 42 0.74 2.11 16.06
C ARG A 42 1.06 3.49 16.62
N LEU A 43 1.42 4.45 15.78
CA LEU A 43 1.74 5.80 16.23
C LEU A 43 0.55 6.49 16.91
N HIS A 44 -0.67 6.32 16.39
CA HIS A 44 -1.86 6.84 17.06
C HIS A 44 -2.06 6.23 18.46
N ALA A 45 -1.87 4.92 18.61
CA ALA A 45 -1.98 4.24 19.91
C ALA A 45 -0.91 4.73 20.89
N GLU A 46 0.33 4.91 20.41
CA GLU A 46 1.44 5.45 21.19
C GLU A 46 1.19 6.89 21.64
N ILE A 47 0.74 7.76 20.73
CA ILE A 47 0.42 9.17 21.04
C ILE A 47 -0.77 9.27 22.02
N SER A 48 -1.77 8.42 21.87
CA SER A 48 -2.95 8.40 22.75
C SER A 48 -2.67 7.77 24.12
N GLY A 49 -1.49 7.20 24.33
CA GLY A 49 -1.13 6.49 25.55
C GLY A 49 -1.88 5.16 25.74
N THR A 50 -2.52 4.63 24.70
CA THR A 50 -3.31 3.40 24.73
C THR A 50 -2.48 2.17 24.35
N VAL A 51 -1.18 2.17 24.69
CA VAL A 51 -0.28 1.06 24.35
C VAL A 51 -0.59 -0.13 25.26
N GLU A 52 -1.54 -0.96 24.85
CA GLU A 52 -1.62 -2.32 25.33
C GLU A 52 -0.58 -3.14 24.54
N ASN A 53 0.32 -3.84 25.23
CA ASN A 53 1.43 -4.62 24.66
C ASN A 53 0.97 -5.87 23.86
N GLY A 54 -0.11 -5.79 23.09
CA GLY A 54 -0.73 -6.89 22.37
C GLY A 54 -0.89 -6.60 20.87
N ASP A 55 -0.78 -7.66 20.07
CA ASP A 55 -0.87 -7.65 18.60
C ASP A 55 -1.93 -6.66 18.07
N HIS A 56 -1.48 -5.56 17.50
CA HIS A 56 -2.36 -4.69 16.74
C HIS A 56 -2.89 -5.50 15.54
N VAL A 57 -4.21 -5.62 15.46
CA VAL A 57 -4.89 -6.21 14.31
C VAL A 57 -4.38 -5.51 13.05
N PRO A 58 -3.90 -6.25 12.03
CA PRO A 58 -3.44 -5.66 10.79
C PRO A 58 -4.55 -4.78 10.18
N PRO A 59 -4.23 -3.55 9.75
CA PRO A 59 -5.22 -2.69 9.16
C PRO A 59 -5.72 -3.27 7.84
N LEU A 60 -7.03 -3.18 7.62
CA LEU A 60 -7.63 -3.56 6.35
C LEU A 60 -7.20 -2.58 5.26
N VAL A 61 -6.62 -3.09 4.17
CA VAL A 61 -6.27 -2.30 3.00
C VAL A 61 -7.50 -2.18 2.09
N ASP A 62 -7.83 -0.96 1.69
CA ASP A 62 -8.83 -0.71 0.65
C ASP A 62 -8.22 -1.00 -0.73
N GLU A 63 -8.40 -2.24 -1.21
CA GLU A 63 -7.92 -2.67 -2.53
C GLU A 63 -8.64 -2.00 -3.70
N THR A 64 -9.74 -1.25 -3.47
CA THR A 64 -10.42 -0.50 -4.53
C THR A 64 -9.64 0.75 -4.96
N ASN A 65 -8.69 1.22 -4.13
CA ASN A 65 -7.84 2.37 -4.43
C ASN A 65 -6.38 2.16 -4.01
N LEU A 66 -5.65 1.41 -4.83
CA LEU A 66 -4.20 1.19 -4.71
C LEU A 66 -3.37 2.23 -5.48
N SER A 67 -3.91 3.43 -5.71
CA SER A 67 -3.21 4.45 -6.49
C SER A 67 -1.97 4.98 -5.75
N LEU A 68 -0.94 5.33 -6.52
CA LEU A 68 0.29 5.96 -5.99
C LEU A 68 0.00 7.25 -5.23
N ARG A 69 -1.00 8.01 -5.69
CA ARG A 69 -1.44 9.24 -5.03
C ARG A 69 -1.95 8.93 -3.61
N ARG A 70 -2.83 7.94 -3.47
CA ARG A 70 -3.39 7.57 -2.17
C ARG A 70 -2.33 7.04 -1.22
N LEU A 71 -1.38 6.25 -1.73
CA LEU A 71 -0.24 5.80 -0.96
C LEU A 71 0.63 6.97 -0.47
N ALA A 72 0.88 7.96 -1.34
CA ALA A 72 1.66 9.15 -0.97
C ALA A 72 0.96 9.99 0.11
N GLU A 73 -0.38 10.10 0.05
CA GLU A 73 -1.17 10.76 1.10
C GLU A 73 -0.94 10.09 2.47
N PHE A 74 -1.02 8.76 2.54
CA PHE A 74 -0.75 8.03 3.79
C PHE A 74 0.70 8.16 4.26
N LYS A 75 1.67 8.17 3.33
CA LYS A 75 3.08 8.43 3.70
C LYS A 75 3.29 9.85 4.24
N SER A 76 2.56 10.85 3.75
CA SER A 76 2.59 12.21 4.31
C SER A 76 2.06 12.22 5.74
N GLN A 77 0.88 11.62 5.95
CA GLN A 77 0.27 11.50 7.29
C GLN A 77 1.20 10.79 8.27
N LEU A 78 1.83 9.70 7.85
CA LEU A 78 2.81 8.98 8.67
C LEU A 78 3.97 9.89 9.09
N LYS A 79 4.51 10.68 8.16
CA LYS A 79 5.60 11.62 8.44
C LYS A 79 5.18 12.73 9.42
N GLU A 80 3.97 13.24 9.27
CA GLU A 80 3.37 14.24 10.17
C GLU A 80 3.25 13.67 11.60
N LEU A 81 2.68 12.47 11.75
CA LEU A 81 2.56 11.80 13.05
C LEU A 81 3.91 11.51 13.71
N GLN A 82 4.90 11.09 12.93
CA GLN A 82 6.27 10.89 13.43
C GLN A 82 6.86 12.21 13.96
N THR A 83 6.57 13.33 13.30
CA THR A 83 7.03 14.66 13.72
C THR A 83 6.35 15.10 15.01
N GLU A 84 5.02 14.97 15.10
CA GLU A 84 4.25 15.30 16.31
C GLU A 84 4.73 14.51 17.53
N LYS A 85 4.95 13.20 17.35
CA LYS A 85 5.49 12.35 18.42
C LYS A 85 6.83 12.88 18.94
N ILE A 86 7.74 13.30 18.04
CA ILE A 86 9.05 13.87 18.43
C ILE A 86 8.86 15.17 19.22
N VAL A 87 7.98 16.07 18.76
CA VAL A 87 7.73 17.37 19.40
C VAL A 87 7.10 17.19 20.79
N HIS A 88 6.20 16.22 20.96
CA HIS A 88 5.55 15.94 22.25
C HIS A 88 6.41 15.12 23.23
N HIS A 89 7.55 14.56 22.80
CA HIS A 89 8.51 13.85 23.66
C HIS A 89 9.77 14.68 24.02
N LEU A 90 9.83 15.95 23.59
CA LEU A 90 10.85 16.94 23.98
C LEU A 90 10.26 17.92 25.01
#